data_AF-A0A962NIH6-F1
#
_entry.id   AF-A0A962NIH6-F1
#
_cell.length_a   1.000
_cell.length_b   1.000
_cell.length_c   1.000
_cell.angle_alpha   90.00
_cell.angle_beta   90.00
_cell.angle_gamma   90.00
#
_symmetry.space_group_name_H-M   'P 1'
#
loop_
_entity.id
_entity.type
_entity.pdbx_description
1 polymer ?
#
loop_
_entity_poly.entity_id
_entity_poly.type
_entity_poly.pdbx_seq_one_letter_code
_entity_poly.pdbx_strand_id
1 'polypeptide(L)'
;RVYAVSGSGTRLDANPTESGENIARLLIDLQPSVGRRDEARVLDRLRQVTALIPGADAKFGKPALFSFDTPVEVEIAGFDLDQLDRAGDEVTRLMRANPAFADVKSSVEQGHPEVRIHFDQDKAAALGLTVREVADQVVRKVRGEIATRYSLGDRKIDVLVRSREADRSSVADLRRTLINAGDRAVPLEALAEVTITEGPGEIRRTDQERIARIEANLTGSDLGTAVASLQRQLTEVALPPGVDVRVVGQSEEMARSFNSLLFALGLAVFMVYLVMASQFESLRHPFLILFSVPLALVGAVFSLYLLGMSLSVVVFIGLIMLVGIVVSNAIVLIDRVNQLRNLGTDRREAVIEGAKARLRPIIMTTVTTLFGFLPMAIGLGDGA
;
A
#
# COMPACT_ATOMS: atom_id res chain seq x y z
N ARG A 1 -17.69 6.14 -19.38
CA ARG A 1 -16.93 6.37 -20.64
C ARG A 1 -15.62 5.60 -20.51
N VAL A 2 -15.00 5.13 -21.59
CA VAL A 2 -13.72 4.41 -21.53
C VAL A 2 -12.66 5.29 -22.17
N TYR A 3 -11.64 5.64 -21.41
CA TYR A 3 -10.47 6.35 -21.90
C TYR A 3 -9.28 5.39 -21.85
N ALA A 4 -8.65 5.15 -23.00
CA ALA A 4 -7.49 4.28 -23.11
C ALA A 4 -6.29 5.12 -23.56
N VAL A 5 -5.17 4.98 -22.85
CA VAL A 5 -3.88 5.54 -23.27
C VAL A 5 -2.95 4.37 -23.55
N SER A 6 -2.48 4.29 -24.79
CA SER A 6 -1.51 3.29 -25.27
C SER A 6 -0.44 4.05 -26.06
N GLY A 7 0.82 3.98 -25.64
CA GLY A 7 1.91 4.62 -26.39
C GLY A 7 3.22 4.77 -25.62
N SER A 8 4.31 4.86 -26.38
CA SER A 8 5.68 5.10 -25.94
C SER A 8 5.88 6.57 -25.53
N GLY A 9 5.31 6.97 -24.40
CA GLY A 9 5.53 8.30 -23.82
C GLY A 9 6.46 8.19 -22.62
N THR A 10 7.72 8.59 -22.76
CA THR A 10 8.56 8.87 -21.59
C THR A 10 8.02 10.12 -20.90
N ARG A 11 7.07 9.97 -19.98
CA ARG A 11 6.97 10.95 -18.89
C ARG A 11 8.31 10.87 -18.17
N LEU A 12 9.02 11.99 -18.05
CA LEU A 12 10.27 12.07 -17.30
C LEU A 12 10.11 11.61 -15.83
N ASP A 13 8.86 11.51 -15.35
CA ASP A 13 8.51 11.14 -13.97
C ASP A 13 7.85 9.76 -13.84
N ALA A 14 7.78 8.95 -14.91
CA ALA A 14 7.11 7.65 -14.84
C ALA A 14 8.06 6.51 -14.52
N ASN A 15 7.69 5.71 -13.52
CA ASN A 15 8.37 4.47 -13.16
C ASN A 15 8.35 3.50 -14.36
N PRO A 16 9.49 2.91 -14.79
CA PRO A 16 9.56 1.94 -15.90
C PRO A 16 8.61 0.75 -15.74
N THR A 17 8.22 0.38 -14.51
CA THR A 17 7.22 -0.68 -14.27
C THR A 17 5.76 -0.25 -14.46
N GLU A 18 5.50 1.05 -14.64
CA GLU A 18 4.17 1.64 -14.82
C GLU A 18 4.01 2.35 -16.18
N SER A 19 5.08 2.45 -16.97
CA SER A 19 5.10 3.11 -18.28
C SER A 19 6.11 2.43 -19.21
N GLY A 20 5.64 1.93 -20.36
CA GLY A 20 6.46 1.20 -21.32
C GLY A 20 5.65 0.75 -22.54
N GLU A 21 6.33 0.12 -23.51
CA GLU A 21 5.70 -0.33 -24.77
C GLU A 21 4.71 -1.48 -24.57
N ASN A 22 4.85 -2.23 -23.48
CA ASN A 22 4.00 -3.38 -23.13
C ASN A 22 3.00 -3.07 -21.99
N ILE A 23 2.74 -1.80 -21.68
CA ILE A 23 1.86 -1.39 -20.59
C ILE A 23 0.67 -0.60 -21.15
N ALA A 24 -0.54 -0.99 -20.77
CA ALA A 24 -1.77 -0.27 -21.11
C ALA A 24 -2.50 0.18 -19.84
N ARG A 25 -2.97 1.43 -19.82
CA ARG A 25 -3.79 1.96 -18.71
C ARG A 25 -5.18 2.30 -19.22
N LEU A 26 -6.19 1.70 -18.59
CA LEU A 26 -7.61 1.88 -18.90
C LEU A 26 -8.29 2.58 -17.74
N LEU A 27 -8.94 3.71 -18.00
CA LEU A 27 -9.80 4.39 -17.02
C LEU A 27 -11.26 4.06 -17.33
N ILE A 28 -11.97 3.49 -16.36
CA ILE A 28 -13.35 3.03 -16.50
C ILE A 28 -14.24 3.86 -15.57
N ASP A 29 -15.08 4.72 -16.16
CA ASP A 29 -16.09 5.45 -15.39
C ASP A 29 -17.38 4.64 -15.27
N LEU A 30 -17.78 4.35 -14.03
CA LEU A 30 -19.07 3.75 -13.68
C LEU A 30 -20.18 4.80 -13.67
N GLN A 31 -21.44 4.36 -13.82
CA GLN A 31 -22.59 5.25 -13.69
C GLN A 31 -22.77 5.68 -12.23
N PRO A 32 -23.21 6.93 -11.94
CA PRO A 32 -23.34 7.44 -10.57
C PRO A 32 -24.30 6.65 -9.65
N SER A 33 -25.22 5.86 -10.22
CA SER A 33 -26.21 5.07 -9.49
C SER A 33 -25.71 3.70 -9.01
N VAL A 34 -24.44 3.37 -9.26
CA VAL A 34 -23.84 2.06 -8.96
C VAL A 34 -23.27 2.07 -7.54
N GLY A 35 -23.82 1.23 -6.66
CA GLY A 35 -23.33 1.09 -5.28
C GLY A 35 -22.07 0.20 -5.17
N ARG A 36 -21.41 0.21 -4.00
CA ARG A 36 -20.18 -0.57 -3.72
C ARG A 36 -20.25 -2.05 -4.11
N ARG A 37 -21.41 -2.68 -3.99
CA ARG A 37 -21.60 -4.11 -4.34
C ARG A 37 -21.54 -4.36 -5.84
N ASP A 38 -22.10 -3.46 -6.64
CA ASP A 38 -22.08 -3.59 -8.09
C ASP A 38 -20.72 -3.23 -8.65
N GLU A 39 -20.01 -2.28 -8.03
CA GLU A 39 -18.60 -2.00 -8.32
C GLU A 39 -17.72 -3.24 -8.09
N ALA A 40 -17.86 -3.94 -6.95
CA ALA A 40 -17.13 -5.16 -6.66
C ALA A 40 -17.39 -6.26 -7.72
N ARG A 41 -18.66 -6.41 -8.14
CA ARG A 41 -19.02 -7.34 -9.22
C ARG A 41 -18.37 -6.99 -10.56
N VAL A 42 -18.26 -5.70 -10.88
CA VAL A 42 -17.58 -5.25 -12.11
C VAL A 42 -16.09 -5.58 -12.03
N LEU A 43 -15.43 -5.30 -10.90
CA LEU A 43 -14.02 -5.65 -10.68
C LEU A 43 -13.78 -7.16 -10.83
N ASP A 44 -14.62 -7.99 -10.20
CA ASP A 44 -14.49 -9.45 -10.30
C ASP A 44 -14.70 -9.96 -11.73
N ARG A 45 -15.63 -9.35 -12.47
CA ARG A 45 -15.85 -9.68 -13.88
C ARG A 45 -14.66 -9.28 -14.76
N LEU A 46 -14.05 -8.12 -14.50
CA LEU A 46 -12.86 -7.68 -15.22
C LEU A 46 -11.66 -8.60 -14.95
N ARG A 47 -11.50 -9.08 -13.70
CA ARG A 47 -10.50 -10.09 -13.34
C ARG A 47 -10.70 -11.39 -14.11
N GLN A 48 -11.95 -11.88 -14.21
CA GLN A 48 -12.25 -13.09 -14.97
C GLN A 48 -11.93 -12.95 -16.46
N VAL A 49 -12.24 -11.79 -17.06
CA VAL A 49 -11.98 -11.56 -18.50
C VAL A 49 -10.49 -11.42 -18.79
N THR A 50 -9.76 -10.71 -17.92
CA THR A 50 -8.30 -10.52 -18.09
C THR A 50 -7.51 -11.80 -17.82
N ALA A 51 -7.95 -12.64 -16.89
CA ALA A 51 -7.34 -13.96 -16.64
C ALA A 51 -7.40 -14.91 -17.86
N LEU A 52 -8.28 -14.65 -18.82
CA LEU A 52 -8.36 -15.43 -20.07
C LEU A 52 -7.33 -15.00 -21.13
N ILE A 53 -6.60 -13.90 -20.92
CA ILE A 53 -5.61 -13.37 -21.87
C ILE A 53 -4.23 -13.93 -21.47
N PRO A 54 -3.64 -14.85 -22.25
CA PRO A 54 -2.33 -15.41 -21.92
C PRO A 54 -1.25 -14.33 -21.93
N GLY A 55 -0.43 -14.28 -20.87
CA GLY A 55 0.69 -13.35 -20.75
C GLY A 55 0.31 -11.92 -20.37
N ALA A 56 -0.94 -11.65 -19.99
CA ALA A 56 -1.37 -10.36 -19.49
C ALA A 56 -1.52 -10.38 -17.96
N ASP A 57 -0.72 -9.56 -17.26
CA ASP A 57 -0.90 -9.28 -15.84
C ASP A 57 -1.74 -8.02 -15.66
N ALA A 58 -2.92 -8.17 -15.06
CA ALA A 58 -3.87 -7.09 -14.85
C ALA A 58 -3.95 -6.70 -13.36
N LYS A 59 -3.71 -5.41 -13.07
CA LYS A 59 -3.95 -4.82 -11.74
C LYS A 59 -5.20 -3.94 -11.81
N PHE A 60 -6.10 -4.15 -10.86
CA PHE A 60 -7.29 -3.33 -10.71
C PHE A 60 -7.16 -2.45 -9.46
N GLY A 61 -7.59 -1.20 -9.58
CA GLY A 61 -7.52 -0.25 -8.48
C GLY A 61 -8.51 0.89 -8.69
N LYS A 62 -8.91 1.52 -7.59
CA LYS A 62 -9.76 2.71 -7.64
C LYS A 62 -8.87 3.93 -7.83
N PRO A 63 -9.20 4.85 -8.75
CA PRO A 63 -8.51 6.14 -8.79
C PRO A 63 -8.84 6.89 -7.50
N ALA A 64 -7.86 7.00 -6.62
CA ALA A 64 -7.93 7.84 -5.44
C ALA A 64 -7.19 9.16 -5.73
N LEU A 65 -7.74 10.27 -5.21
CA LEU A 65 -7.11 11.61 -5.31
C LEU A 65 -5.70 11.64 -4.69
N PHE A 66 -5.40 10.69 -3.80
CA PHE A 66 -4.08 10.40 -3.28
C PHE A 66 -3.71 8.96 -3.64
N SER A 67 -2.48 8.72 -4.09
CA SER A 67 -1.97 7.37 -4.30
C SER A 67 -1.89 6.68 -2.93
N PHE A 68 -2.92 5.92 -2.58
CA PHE A 68 -2.82 5.03 -1.42
C PHE A 68 -1.97 3.84 -1.80
N ASP A 69 -1.07 3.45 -0.92
CA ASP A 69 -0.34 2.19 -1.04
C ASP A 69 -1.32 1.02 -1.18
N THR A 70 -0.87 -0.07 -1.80
CA THR A 70 -1.69 -1.27 -1.93
C THR A 70 -2.13 -1.78 -0.55
N PRO A 71 -3.31 -2.42 -0.44
CA PRO A 71 -3.83 -2.86 0.86
C PRO A 71 -2.83 -3.71 1.64
N VAL A 72 -2.16 -4.64 0.95
CA VAL A 72 -1.10 -5.46 1.51
C VAL A 72 0.14 -5.31 0.66
N GLU A 73 1.26 -5.05 1.33
CA GLU A 73 2.57 -4.97 0.71
C GLU A 73 3.56 -5.73 1.58
N VAL A 74 4.44 -6.49 0.95
CA VAL A 74 5.53 -7.22 1.62
C VAL A 74 6.84 -6.70 1.06
N GLU A 75 7.69 -6.19 1.94
CA GLU A 75 9.06 -5.81 1.64
C GLU A 75 10.00 -6.90 2.12
N ILE A 76 10.81 -7.39 1.20
CA ILE A 76 11.89 -8.33 1.44
C ILE A 76 13.17 -7.52 1.30
N ALA A 77 14.00 -7.44 2.33
CA ALA A 77 15.25 -6.71 2.33
C ALA A 77 16.44 -7.67 2.32
N GLY A 78 17.47 -7.38 1.54
CA GLY A 78 18.67 -8.20 1.46
C GLY A 78 19.81 -7.53 0.69
N PHE A 79 21.03 -8.05 0.87
CA PHE A 79 22.23 -7.54 0.20
C PHE A 79 22.52 -8.27 -1.12
N ASP A 80 22.16 -9.55 -1.20
CA ASP A 80 22.37 -10.43 -2.34
C ASP A 80 21.11 -10.48 -3.21
N LEU A 81 21.23 -10.09 -4.49
CA LEU A 81 20.11 -10.06 -5.44
C LEU A 81 19.58 -11.47 -5.73
N ASP A 82 20.47 -12.47 -5.84
CA ASP A 82 20.03 -13.83 -6.18
C ASP A 82 19.23 -14.46 -5.02
N GLN A 83 19.58 -14.12 -3.78
CA GLN A 83 18.83 -14.56 -2.60
C GLN A 83 17.52 -13.80 -2.44
N LEU A 84 17.54 -12.50 -2.74
CA LEU A 84 16.36 -11.64 -2.76
C LEU A 84 15.34 -12.14 -3.78
N ASP A 85 15.81 -12.54 -4.96
CA ASP A 85 14.96 -13.04 -6.05
C ASP A 85 14.30 -14.37 -5.66
N ARG A 86 15.07 -15.31 -5.09
CA ARG A 86 14.52 -16.59 -4.60
C ARG A 86 13.48 -16.40 -3.50
N ALA A 87 13.79 -15.54 -2.52
CA ALA A 87 12.85 -15.22 -1.45
C ALA A 87 11.59 -14.52 -2.00
N GLY A 88 11.78 -13.62 -2.96
CA GLY A 88 10.69 -12.93 -3.66
C GLY A 88 9.75 -13.88 -4.39
N ASP A 89 10.29 -14.84 -5.13
CA ASP A 89 9.52 -15.85 -5.84
C ASP A 89 8.75 -16.79 -4.89
N GLU A 90 9.37 -17.16 -3.77
CA GLU A 90 8.74 -18.00 -2.75
C GLU A 90 7.58 -17.29 -2.07
N VAL A 91 7.78 -16.04 -1.63
CA VAL A 91 6.72 -15.22 -1.02
C VAL A 91 5.62 -14.91 -2.03
N THR A 92 5.97 -14.62 -3.29
CA THR A 92 4.99 -14.39 -4.36
C THR A 92 4.12 -15.62 -4.59
N ARG A 93 4.73 -16.81 -4.62
CA ARG A 93 4.01 -18.09 -4.76
C ARG A 93 3.09 -18.36 -3.58
N LEU A 94 3.55 -18.08 -2.37
CA LEU A 94 2.77 -18.21 -1.15
C LEU A 94 1.55 -17.27 -1.16
N MET A 95 1.75 -16.00 -1.53
CA MET A 95 0.67 -15.02 -1.64
C MET A 95 -0.33 -15.39 -2.75
N ARG A 96 0.14 -15.87 -3.91
CA ARG A 96 -0.72 -16.34 -5.02
C ARG A 96 -1.53 -17.60 -4.65
N ALA A 97 -1.01 -18.46 -3.78
CA ALA A 97 -1.72 -19.65 -3.30
C ALA A 97 -2.83 -19.34 -2.28
N ASN A 98 -2.80 -18.16 -1.67
CA ASN A 98 -3.75 -17.77 -0.64
C ASN A 98 -4.98 -17.07 -1.27
N PRO A 99 -6.19 -17.60 -1.08
CA PRO A 99 -7.41 -17.05 -1.70
C PRO A 99 -7.83 -15.67 -1.18
N ALA A 100 -7.20 -15.17 -0.10
CA ALA A 100 -7.43 -13.84 0.44
C ALA A 100 -6.74 -12.71 -0.35
N PHE A 101 -5.80 -13.07 -1.23
CA PHE A 101 -5.06 -12.12 -2.06
C PHE A 101 -5.42 -12.27 -3.54
N ALA A 102 -5.48 -11.14 -4.25
CA ALA A 102 -5.58 -11.07 -5.70
C ALA A 102 -4.60 -10.05 -6.25
N ASP A 103 -4.40 -10.11 -7.57
CA ASP A 103 -3.58 -9.16 -8.32
C ASP A 103 -2.15 -9.07 -7.74
N VAL A 104 -1.59 -10.21 -7.30
CA VAL A 104 -0.26 -10.29 -6.66
C VAL A 104 0.83 -9.99 -7.69
N LYS A 105 1.52 -8.86 -7.49
CA LYS A 105 2.60 -8.38 -8.34
C LYS A 105 3.90 -8.33 -7.54
N SER A 106 4.98 -8.80 -8.13
CA SER A 106 6.31 -8.72 -7.53
C SER A 106 7.17 -7.74 -8.30
N SER A 107 7.94 -6.91 -7.59
CA SER A 107 8.99 -6.09 -8.21
C SER A 107 10.23 -6.91 -8.60
N VAL A 108 10.26 -8.19 -8.19
CA VAL A 108 11.28 -9.18 -8.60
C VAL A 108 11.00 -9.69 -10.02
N GLU A 109 9.80 -9.44 -10.57
CA GLU A 109 9.43 -9.97 -11.88
C GLU A 109 10.40 -9.52 -12.97
N GLN A 110 11.12 -10.54 -13.45
CA GLN A 110 11.90 -10.65 -14.68
C GLN A 110 12.63 -9.38 -15.07
N GLY A 111 13.92 -9.39 -14.73
CA GLY A 111 14.91 -8.56 -15.37
C GLY A 111 14.70 -8.48 -16.89
N HIS A 112 14.94 -7.31 -17.46
CA HIS A 112 14.83 -7.17 -18.90
C HIS A 112 16.01 -7.87 -19.56
N PRO A 113 15.80 -8.53 -20.72
CA PRO A 113 16.91 -9.05 -21.50
C PRO A 113 17.81 -7.87 -21.88
N GLU A 114 19.04 -7.89 -21.38
CA GLU A 114 20.07 -6.92 -21.67
C GLU A 114 21.15 -7.52 -22.56
N VAL A 115 21.70 -6.71 -23.46
CA VAL A 115 22.86 -7.08 -24.26
C VAL A 115 24.09 -6.59 -23.51
N ARG A 116 24.80 -7.50 -22.85
CA ARG A 116 26.04 -7.21 -22.12
C ARG A 116 27.24 -7.35 -23.05
N ILE A 117 28.04 -6.29 -23.13
CA ILE A 117 29.25 -6.23 -23.95
C ILE A 117 30.46 -6.22 -23.01
N HIS A 118 31.19 -7.32 -22.96
CA HIS A 118 32.43 -7.43 -22.20
C HIS A 118 33.61 -7.09 -23.10
N PHE A 119 34.18 -5.90 -22.92
CA PHE A 119 35.31 -5.43 -23.72
C PHE A 119 36.61 -6.08 -23.28
N ASP A 120 37.38 -6.55 -24.26
CA ASP A 120 38.72 -7.08 -24.08
C ASP A 120 39.72 -5.91 -24.13
N GLN A 121 40.28 -5.57 -22.96
CA GLN A 121 41.16 -4.41 -22.79
C GLN A 121 42.45 -4.56 -23.60
N ASP A 122 43.02 -5.76 -23.65
CA ASP A 122 44.29 -6.03 -24.32
C ASP A 122 44.15 -5.91 -25.84
N LYS A 123 43.05 -6.43 -26.40
CA LYS A 123 42.77 -6.33 -27.85
C LYS A 123 42.45 -4.90 -28.27
N ALA A 124 41.73 -4.13 -27.45
CA ALA A 124 41.48 -2.72 -27.71
C ALA A 124 42.79 -1.91 -27.69
N ALA A 125 43.64 -2.14 -26.69
CA ALA A 125 44.93 -1.45 -26.55
C ALA A 125 45.89 -1.77 -27.70
N ALA A 126 45.88 -3.00 -28.23
CA ALA A 126 46.67 -3.39 -29.40
C ALA A 126 46.30 -2.60 -30.67
N LEU A 127 45.07 -2.07 -30.75
CA LEU A 127 44.61 -1.20 -31.83
C LEU A 127 44.72 0.30 -31.49
N GLY A 128 45.33 0.65 -30.35
CA GLY A 128 45.45 2.03 -29.88
C GLY A 128 44.13 2.64 -29.44
N LEU A 129 43.13 1.82 -29.11
CA LEU A 129 41.81 2.26 -28.64
C LEU A 129 41.66 2.03 -27.14
N THR A 130 40.97 2.96 -26.48
CA THR A 130 40.48 2.77 -25.11
C THR A 130 39.11 2.08 -25.12
N VAL A 131 38.77 1.35 -24.06
CA VAL A 131 37.44 0.73 -23.89
C VAL A 131 36.32 1.76 -24.03
N ARG A 132 36.55 2.98 -23.52
CA ARG A 132 35.58 4.08 -23.61
C ARG A 132 35.31 4.48 -25.06
N GLU A 133 36.34 4.61 -25.89
CA GLU A 133 36.17 4.96 -27.30
C GLU A 133 35.41 3.88 -28.08
N VAL A 134 35.69 2.60 -27.80
CA VAL A 134 34.94 1.48 -28.39
C VAL A 134 33.47 1.56 -27.96
N ALA A 135 33.21 1.73 -26.67
CA ALA A 135 31.85 1.82 -26.12
C ALA A 135 31.07 3.02 -26.72
N ASP A 136 31.68 4.20 -26.78
CA ASP A 136 31.06 5.40 -27.34
C ASP A 136 30.71 5.22 -28.83
N GLN A 137 31.57 4.54 -29.60
CA GLN A 137 31.28 4.19 -30.99
C GLN A 137 30.08 3.24 -31.12
N VAL A 138 29.98 2.21 -30.26
CA VAL A 138 28.83 1.30 -30.23
C VAL A 138 27.56 2.07 -29.88
N VAL A 139 27.57 2.90 -28.83
CA VAL A 139 26.41 3.68 -28.41
C VAL A 139 25.93 4.62 -29.50
N ARG A 140 26.83 5.36 -30.17
CA ARG A 140 26.47 6.24 -31.29
C ARG A 140 25.85 5.48 -32.46
N LYS A 141 26.32 4.26 -32.76
CA LYS A 141 25.80 3.45 -33.87
C LYS A 141 24.43 2.84 -33.54
N VAL A 142 24.21 2.43 -32.29
CA VAL A 142 22.98 1.74 -31.86
C VAL A 142 21.89 2.71 -31.41
N ARG A 143 22.17 3.53 -30.38
CA ARG A 143 21.23 4.50 -29.81
C ARG A 143 21.07 5.72 -30.71
N GLY A 144 22.14 6.11 -31.38
CA GLY A 144 22.21 7.33 -32.17
C GLY A 144 22.66 8.53 -31.38
N GLU A 145 23.10 9.55 -32.11
CA GLU A 145 23.50 10.84 -31.60
C GLU A 145 22.67 11.94 -32.26
N ILE A 146 22.20 12.91 -31.47
CA ILE A 146 21.51 14.09 -31.99
C ILE A 146 22.57 15.02 -32.57
N ALA A 147 22.79 14.92 -33.88
CA ALA A 147 23.82 15.70 -34.57
C ALA A 147 23.44 17.19 -34.65
N THR A 148 22.14 17.49 -34.74
CA THR A 148 21.64 18.87 -34.74
C THR A 148 20.15 18.91 -34.38
N ARG A 149 19.63 20.11 -34.12
CA ARG A 149 18.19 20.36 -33.98
C ARG A 149 17.73 21.31 -35.08
N TYR A 150 16.75 20.87 -35.85
CA TYR A 150 16.13 21.66 -36.89
C TYR A 150 14.94 22.43 -36.31
N SER A 151 14.95 23.76 -36.44
CA SER A 151 13.84 24.62 -35.99
C SER A 151 12.82 24.80 -37.12
N LEU A 152 11.57 24.38 -36.87
CA LEU A 152 10.44 24.59 -37.79
C LEU A 152 9.33 25.33 -37.04
N GLY A 153 9.26 26.65 -37.25
CA GLY A 153 8.41 27.55 -36.45
C GLY A 153 8.82 27.49 -34.97
N ASP A 154 7.84 27.26 -34.09
CA ASP A 154 8.06 27.16 -32.64
C ASP A 154 8.49 25.75 -32.18
N ARG A 155 8.66 24.79 -33.10
CA ARG A 155 9.05 23.41 -32.77
C ARG A 155 10.52 23.17 -33.10
N LYS A 156 11.24 22.52 -32.17
CA LYS A 156 12.59 21.99 -32.40
C LYS A 156 12.48 20.50 -32.69
N ILE A 157 13.03 20.06 -33.82
CA ILE A 157 13.04 18.66 -34.27
C ILE A 157 14.47 18.14 -34.14
N ASP A 158 14.68 17.09 -33.35
CA ASP A 158 15.98 16.46 -33.21
C ASP A 158 16.35 15.67 -34.48
N VAL A 159 17.54 15.90 -35.04
CA VAL A 159 18.10 15.15 -36.16
C VAL A 159 19.03 14.06 -35.61
N LEU A 160 18.52 12.83 -35.55
CA LEU A 160 19.21 11.67 -34.99
C LEU A 160 20.02 10.93 -36.07
N VAL A 161 21.33 10.79 -35.87
CA VAL A 161 22.22 9.98 -36.71
C VAL A 161 22.50 8.66 -36.01
N ARG A 162 22.20 7.54 -36.67
CA ARG A 162 22.43 6.17 -36.17
C ARG A 162 22.59 5.19 -37.32
N SER A 163 23.08 3.98 -37.04
CA SER A 163 23.13 2.90 -38.03
C SER A 163 21.74 2.50 -38.51
N ARG A 164 21.68 1.92 -39.72
CA ARG A 164 20.44 1.37 -40.28
C ARG A 164 19.88 0.32 -39.33
N GLU A 165 18.56 0.20 -39.30
CA GLU A 165 17.88 -0.73 -38.39
C GLU A 165 18.32 -2.17 -38.56
N ALA A 166 18.51 -2.63 -39.80
CA ALA A 166 19.02 -3.96 -40.12
C ALA A 166 20.43 -4.24 -39.59
N ASP A 167 21.23 -3.20 -39.33
CA ASP A 167 22.59 -3.33 -38.79
C ASP A 167 22.61 -3.32 -37.25
N ARG A 168 21.44 -3.21 -36.58
CA ARG A 168 21.31 -3.15 -35.11
C ARG A 168 20.11 -3.92 -34.56
N SER A 169 19.42 -4.70 -35.39
CA SER A 169 18.18 -5.40 -35.03
C SER A 169 18.41 -6.67 -34.21
N SER A 170 19.60 -7.26 -34.28
CA SER A 170 19.95 -8.47 -33.56
C SER A 170 21.34 -8.38 -32.92
N VAL A 171 21.60 -9.26 -31.97
CA VAL A 171 22.92 -9.40 -31.35
C VAL A 171 23.99 -9.81 -32.36
N ALA A 172 23.63 -10.58 -33.39
CA ALA A 172 24.55 -10.91 -34.48
C ALA A 172 24.94 -9.68 -35.31
N ASP A 173 24.03 -8.72 -35.47
CA ASP A 173 24.33 -7.45 -36.16
C ASP A 173 25.23 -6.55 -35.31
N LEU A 174 24.98 -6.51 -33.99
CA LEU A 174 25.85 -5.83 -33.04
C LEU A 174 27.28 -6.39 -33.06
N ARG A 175 27.45 -7.72 -33.10
CA ARG A 175 28.77 -8.38 -33.19
C ARG A 175 29.55 -7.99 -34.45
N ARG A 176 28.83 -7.81 -35.58
CA ARG A 176 29.40 -7.38 -36.87
C ARG A 176 29.57 -5.86 -37.01
N THR A 177 29.18 -5.09 -35.99
CA THR A 177 29.33 -3.64 -36.02
C THR A 177 30.81 -3.28 -36.09
N LEU A 178 31.19 -2.55 -37.14
CA LEU A 178 32.57 -2.12 -37.33
C LEU A 178 32.94 -1.03 -36.32
N ILE A 179 34.10 -1.13 -35.70
CA ILE A 179 34.70 -0.13 -34.81
C ILE A 179 35.92 0.43 -35.54
N ASN A 180 35.99 1.75 -35.63
CA ASN A 180 37.06 2.45 -36.33
C ASN A 180 38.22 2.72 -35.37
N ALA A 181 39.39 2.20 -35.69
CA ALA A 181 40.68 2.40 -35.06
C ALA A 181 41.59 3.16 -36.04
N GLY A 182 41.45 4.49 -36.09
CA GLY A 182 42.09 5.29 -37.15
C GLY A 182 41.59 4.88 -38.54
N ASP A 183 42.52 4.45 -39.41
CA ASP A 183 42.22 4.01 -40.77
C ASP A 183 41.77 2.54 -40.88
N ARG A 184 41.76 1.80 -39.76
CA ARG A 184 41.34 0.39 -39.72
C ARG A 184 39.94 0.27 -39.13
N ALA A 185 39.11 -0.58 -39.71
CA ALA A 185 37.81 -0.95 -39.17
C ALA A 185 37.82 -2.42 -38.77
N VAL A 186 37.43 -2.72 -37.52
CA VAL A 186 37.45 -4.07 -36.95
C VAL A 186 36.06 -4.38 -36.39
N PRO A 187 35.49 -5.57 -36.60
CA PRO A 187 34.18 -5.91 -36.05
C PRO A 187 34.22 -5.98 -34.52
N LEU A 188 33.10 -5.63 -33.86
CA LEU A 188 32.98 -5.61 -32.40
C LEU A 188 33.32 -6.96 -31.77
N GLU A 189 32.98 -8.08 -32.41
CA GLU A 189 33.29 -9.43 -31.92
C GLU A 189 34.78 -9.72 -31.74
N ALA A 190 35.65 -9.00 -32.45
CA ALA A 190 37.10 -9.13 -32.27
C ALA A 190 37.61 -8.37 -31.03
N LEU A 191 36.83 -7.42 -30.50
CA LEU A 191 37.21 -6.54 -29.39
C LEU A 191 36.37 -6.74 -28.14
N ALA A 192 35.22 -7.42 -28.24
CA ALA A 192 34.32 -7.63 -27.13
C ALA A 192 33.48 -8.89 -27.29
N GLU A 193 33.17 -9.53 -26.18
CA GLU A 193 32.18 -10.60 -26.12
C GLU A 193 30.80 -10.01 -25.89
N VAL A 194 29.85 -10.32 -26.79
CA VAL A 194 28.48 -9.81 -26.72
C VAL A 194 27.55 -10.97 -26.33
N THR A 195 26.99 -10.90 -25.13
CA THR A 195 26.10 -11.91 -24.55
C THR A 195 24.73 -11.33 -24.22
N ILE A 196 23.67 -12.12 -24.40
CA ILE A 196 22.35 -11.79 -23.85
C ILE A 196 22.31 -12.34 -22.44
N THR A 197 21.96 -11.50 -21.48
CA THR A 197 21.74 -11.89 -20.09
C THR A 197 20.48 -11.20 -19.59
N GLU A 198 19.90 -11.69 -18.51
CA GLU A 198 18.85 -10.97 -17.81
C GLU A 198 19.51 -10.06 -16.77
N GLY A 199 19.15 -8.78 -16.78
CA GLY A 199 19.60 -7.79 -15.80
C GLY A 199 18.40 -7.23 -15.04
N PRO A 200 18.52 -6.85 -13.77
CA PRO A 200 17.37 -6.42 -12.96
C PRO A 200 16.69 -5.21 -13.61
N GLY A 201 15.36 -5.27 -13.77
CA GLY A 201 14.59 -4.19 -14.41
C GLY A 201 14.55 -2.90 -13.59
N GLU A 202 14.61 -3.04 -12.26
CA GLU A 202 14.71 -1.95 -11.30
C GLU A 202 15.45 -2.45 -10.05
N ILE A 203 16.29 -1.60 -9.43
CA ILE A 203 16.84 -1.89 -8.10
C ILE A 203 16.25 -0.89 -7.11
N ARG A 204 15.29 -1.36 -6.33
CA ARG A 204 14.66 -0.58 -5.26
C ARG A 204 15.47 -0.65 -3.99
N ARG A 205 15.48 0.46 -3.24
CA ARG A 205 16.18 0.55 -1.97
C ARG A 205 15.35 1.31 -0.95
N THR A 206 15.34 0.77 0.27
CA THR A 206 14.82 1.43 1.47
C THR A 206 15.92 1.37 2.51
N ASP A 207 16.21 2.49 3.17
CA ASP A 207 17.27 2.59 4.20
C ASP A 207 18.64 2.03 3.76
N GLN A 208 19.00 2.26 2.49
CA GLN A 208 20.24 1.79 1.83
C GLN A 208 20.35 0.27 1.59
N GLU A 209 19.35 -0.51 1.99
CA GLU A 209 19.24 -1.94 1.68
C GLU A 209 18.45 -2.14 0.39
N ARG A 210 18.78 -3.18 -0.39
CA ARG A 210 18.02 -3.51 -1.60
C ARG A 210 16.73 -4.21 -1.16
N ILE A 211 15.62 -3.85 -1.78
CA ILE A 211 14.32 -4.42 -1.45
C ILE A 211 13.63 -5.01 -2.66
N ALA A 212 12.95 -6.13 -2.43
CA ALA A 212 11.94 -6.70 -3.30
C ALA A 212 10.57 -6.40 -2.69
N ARG A 213 9.70 -5.75 -3.46
CA ARG A 213 8.37 -5.36 -3.04
C ARG A 213 7.34 -6.26 -3.71
N ILE A 214 6.49 -6.88 -2.91
CA ILE A 214 5.38 -7.71 -3.38
C ILE A 214 4.08 -7.04 -2.95
N GLU A 215 3.28 -6.65 -3.93
CA GLU A 215 2.02 -5.95 -3.73
C GLU A 215 0.85 -6.88 -3.98
N ALA A 216 -0.20 -6.78 -3.16
CA ALA A 216 -1.42 -7.54 -3.37
C ALA A 216 -2.67 -6.76 -2.98
N ASN A 217 -3.74 -7.00 -3.73
CA ASN A 217 -5.09 -6.58 -3.38
C ASN A 217 -5.78 -7.66 -2.54
N LEU A 218 -6.83 -7.26 -1.81
CA LEU A 218 -7.64 -8.18 -1.01
C LEU A 218 -8.88 -8.66 -1.77
N THR A 219 -9.24 -9.92 -1.61
CA THR A 219 -10.46 -10.55 -2.14
C THR A 219 -11.46 -10.81 -1.03
N GLY A 220 -12.35 -9.84 -0.78
CA GLY A 220 -13.48 -9.96 0.14
C GLY A 220 -13.14 -10.21 1.62
N SER A 221 -11.86 -10.39 1.96
CA SER A 221 -11.33 -10.60 3.30
C SER A 221 -10.97 -9.24 3.93
N ASP A 222 -11.08 -9.13 5.25
CA ASP A 222 -10.63 -7.94 5.96
C ASP A 222 -9.08 -7.88 6.00
N LEU A 223 -8.55 -6.66 5.97
CA LEU A 223 -7.11 -6.41 5.92
C LEU A 223 -6.37 -7.05 7.12
N GLY A 224 -6.96 -6.96 8.32
CA GLY A 224 -6.34 -7.46 9.54
C GLY A 224 -6.17 -8.98 9.56
N THR A 225 -7.21 -9.73 9.18
CA THR A 225 -7.15 -11.20 9.12
C THR A 225 -6.23 -11.68 8.02
N ALA A 226 -6.27 -11.04 6.84
CA ALA A 226 -5.40 -11.37 5.73
C ALA A 226 -3.92 -11.20 6.10
N VAL A 227 -3.56 -10.07 6.74
CA VAL A 227 -2.19 -9.81 7.19
C VAL A 227 -1.77 -10.76 8.30
N ALA A 228 -2.63 -11.03 9.29
CA ALA A 228 -2.32 -11.97 10.36
C ALA A 228 -2.15 -13.41 9.87
N SER A 229 -2.83 -13.78 8.78
CA SER A 229 -2.62 -15.07 8.10
C SER A 229 -1.29 -15.09 7.37
N LEU A 230 -0.98 -14.01 6.62
CA LEU A 230 0.28 -13.86 5.90
C LEU A 230 1.49 -13.87 6.82
N GLN A 231 1.46 -13.14 7.94
CA GLN A 231 2.56 -13.13 8.92
C GLN A 231 2.84 -14.51 9.50
N ARG A 232 1.79 -15.31 9.77
CA ARG A 232 1.94 -16.70 10.23
C ARG A 232 2.61 -17.56 9.17
N GLN A 233 2.13 -17.46 7.92
CA GLN A 233 2.71 -18.19 6.79
C GLN A 233 4.17 -17.80 6.53
N LEU A 234 4.51 -16.51 6.60
CA LEU A 234 5.88 -16.01 6.44
C LEU A 234 6.83 -16.51 7.53
N THR A 235 6.33 -16.79 8.73
CA THR A 235 7.15 -17.35 9.83
C THR A 235 7.51 -18.82 9.57
N GLU A 236 6.71 -19.53 8.77
CA GLU A 236 6.95 -20.94 8.41
C GLU A 236 7.88 -21.08 7.20
N VAL A 237 8.13 -20.00 6.45
CA VAL A 237 9.02 -19.98 5.29
C VAL A 237 10.48 -19.98 5.72
N ALA A 238 11.28 -20.90 5.18
CA ALA A 238 12.72 -20.96 5.43
C ALA A 238 13.45 -19.92 4.58
N LEU A 239 13.58 -18.70 5.11
CA LEU A 239 14.26 -17.61 4.41
C LEU A 239 15.79 -17.82 4.34
N PRO A 240 16.45 -17.40 3.24
CA PRO A 240 17.91 -17.38 3.15
C PRO A 240 18.56 -16.51 4.24
N PRO A 241 19.79 -16.82 4.67
CA PRO A 241 20.49 -16.03 5.68
C PRO A 241 20.79 -14.62 5.17
N GLY A 242 20.44 -13.59 5.94
CA GLY A 242 20.66 -12.19 5.56
C GLY A 242 19.53 -11.58 4.73
N VAL A 243 18.38 -12.26 4.65
CA VAL A 243 17.13 -11.73 4.11
C VAL A 243 16.16 -11.46 5.26
N ASP A 244 15.59 -10.27 5.32
CA ASP A 244 14.54 -9.89 6.27
C ASP A 244 13.22 -9.66 5.52
N VAL A 245 12.09 -10.04 6.10
CA VAL A 245 10.78 -9.90 5.47
C VAL A 245 9.85 -9.14 6.40
N ARG A 246 9.29 -8.04 5.89
CA ARG A 246 8.40 -7.15 6.61
C ARG A 246 7.11 -6.96 5.84
N VAL A 247 5.99 -7.02 6.55
CA VAL A 247 4.69 -6.63 5.97
C VAL A 247 4.51 -5.13 6.19
N VAL A 248 4.42 -4.38 5.09
CA VAL A 248 4.30 -2.92 5.05
C VAL A 248 2.99 -2.51 4.34
N GLY A 249 2.87 -1.25 3.93
CA GLY A 249 1.69 -0.68 3.27
C GLY A 249 0.60 -0.26 4.26
N GLN A 250 -0.66 -0.29 3.82
CA GLN A 250 -1.79 0.17 4.65
C GLN A 250 -1.92 -0.58 5.98
N SER A 251 -1.49 -1.85 6.02
CA SER A 251 -1.52 -2.63 7.26
C SER A 251 -0.62 -2.06 8.35
N GLU A 252 0.58 -1.59 7.99
CA GLU A 252 1.51 -1.01 8.96
C GLU A 252 0.98 0.33 9.48
N GLU A 253 0.45 1.17 8.57
CA GLU A 253 -0.22 2.42 8.94
C GLU A 253 -1.42 2.17 9.86
N MET A 254 -2.23 1.16 9.56
CA MET A 254 -3.35 0.75 10.40
C MET A 254 -2.88 0.28 11.77
N ALA A 255 -1.84 -0.54 11.85
CA ALA A 255 -1.28 -1.01 13.12
C ALA A 255 -0.71 0.14 13.97
N ARG A 256 0.05 1.06 13.35
CA ARG A 256 0.56 2.28 14.01
C ARG A 256 -0.58 3.16 14.51
N SER A 257 -1.63 3.32 13.70
CA SER A 257 -2.83 4.08 14.07
C SER A 257 -3.57 3.43 15.23
N PHE A 258 -3.76 2.11 15.21
CA PHE A 258 -4.41 1.38 16.31
C PHE A 258 -3.62 1.48 17.62
N ASN A 259 -2.29 1.35 17.58
CA ASN A 259 -1.46 1.56 18.78
C ASN A 259 -1.60 2.98 19.32
N SER A 260 -1.61 3.98 18.44
CA SER A 260 -1.78 5.38 18.82
C SER A 260 -3.17 5.65 19.41
N LEU A 261 -4.22 5.04 18.85
CA LEU A 261 -5.61 5.15 19.34
C LEU A 261 -5.82 4.40 20.64
N LEU A 262 -5.21 3.24 20.84
CA LEU A 262 -5.21 2.52 22.12
C LEU A 262 -4.53 3.34 23.21
N PHE A 263 -3.39 3.96 22.89
CA PHE A 263 -2.73 4.90 23.79
C PHE A 263 -3.63 6.10 24.11
N ALA A 264 -4.25 6.70 23.09
CA ALA A 264 -5.18 7.82 23.27
C ALA A 264 -6.42 7.44 24.10
N LEU A 265 -6.97 6.23 23.90
CA LEU A 265 -8.08 5.70 24.69
C LEU A 265 -7.67 5.53 26.16
N GLY A 266 -6.49 4.94 26.42
CA GLY A 266 -5.95 4.81 27.76
C GLY A 266 -5.73 6.17 28.44
N LEU A 267 -5.18 7.14 27.69
CA LEU A 267 -4.97 8.50 28.17
C LEU A 267 -6.31 9.22 28.43
N ALA A 268 -7.33 9.03 27.59
CA ALA A 268 -8.65 9.60 27.78
C ALA A 268 -9.32 9.05 29.04
N VAL A 269 -9.29 7.72 29.24
CA VAL A 269 -9.79 7.06 30.45
C VAL A 269 -9.06 7.58 31.69
N PHE A 270 -7.73 7.74 31.61
CA PHE A 270 -6.92 8.29 32.69
C PHE A 270 -7.25 9.76 33.00
N MET A 271 -7.39 10.61 31.98
CA MET A 271 -7.78 12.02 32.15
C MET A 271 -9.17 12.15 32.75
N VAL A 272 -10.13 11.36 32.27
CA VAL A 272 -11.46 11.28 32.85
C VAL A 272 -11.37 10.88 34.33
N TYR A 273 -10.57 9.87 34.67
CA TYR A 273 -10.36 9.47 36.06
C TYR A 273 -9.81 10.61 36.93
N LEU A 274 -8.84 11.39 36.44
CA LEU A 274 -8.27 12.53 37.17
C LEU A 274 -9.28 13.66 37.41
N VAL A 275 -10.01 14.05 36.36
CA VAL A 275 -11.07 15.08 36.47
C VAL A 275 -12.13 14.66 37.49
N MET A 276 -12.49 13.38 37.45
CA MET A 276 -13.46 12.78 38.36
C MET A 276 -12.97 12.71 39.80
N ALA A 277 -11.71 12.31 40.01
CA ALA A 277 -11.08 12.28 41.32
C ALA A 277 -11.05 13.67 41.95
N SER A 278 -10.77 14.70 41.14
CA SER A 278 -10.83 16.10 41.56
C SER A 278 -12.25 16.56 41.86
N GLN A 279 -13.24 16.17 41.05
CA GLN A 279 -14.63 16.60 41.22
C GLN A 279 -15.31 15.98 42.44
N PHE A 280 -15.02 14.70 42.72
CA PHE A 280 -15.60 13.97 43.85
C PHE A 280 -14.75 14.01 45.12
N GLU A 281 -13.58 14.67 45.09
CA GLU A 281 -12.57 14.67 46.16
C GLU A 281 -12.28 13.24 46.70
N SER A 282 -12.36 12.24 45.82
CA SER A 282 -12.36 10.83 46.19
C SER A 282 -11.88 9.97 45.04
N LEU A 283 -11.00 9.01 45.34
CA LEU A 283 -10.48 8.05 44.36
C LEU A 283 -11.39 6.83 44.17
N ARG A 284 -12.38 6.62 45.06
CA ARG A 284 -13.27 5.45 45.04
C ARG A 284 -14.47 5.65 44.11
N HIS A 285 -15.09 6.83 44.12
CA HIS A 285 -16.25 7.12 43.25
C HIS A 285 -15.90 7.07 41.76
N PRO A 286 -14.77 7.65 41.28
CA PRO A 286 -14.35 7.53 39.89
C PRO A 286 -14.09 6.08 39.47
N PHE A 287 -13.49 5.26 40.33
CA PHE A 287 -13.22 3.87 40.03
C PHE A 287 -14.50 3.05 39.79
N LEU A 288 -15.53 3.26 40.63
CA LEU A 288 -16.85 2.64 40.43
C LEU A 288 -17.49 3.05 39.09
N ILE A 289 -17.34 4.32 38.71
CA ILE A 289 -17.88 4.83 37.44
C ILE A 289 -17.13 4.24 36.25
N LEU A 290 -15.79 4.11 36.35
CA LEU A 290 -14.97 3.50 35.30
C LEU A 290 -15.33 2.03 35.04
N PHE A 291 -15.89 1.34 36.03
CA PHE A 291 -16.37 -0.05 35.86
C PHE A 291 -17.54 -0.16 34.87
N SER A 292 -18.22 0.94 34.55
CA SER A 292 -19.24 0.98 33.49
C SER A 292 -18.65 0.98 32.07
N VAL A 293 -17.38 1.38 31.91
CA VAL A 293 -16.73 1.49 30.60
C VAL A 293 -16.53 0.12 29.93
N PRO A 294 -16.00 -0.92 30.61
CA PRO A 294 -15.91 -2.26 30.02
C PRO A 294 -17.28 -2.80 29.56
N LEU A 295 -18.35 -2.53 30.32
CA LEU A 295 -19.70 -2.96 29.97
C LEU A 295 -20.20 -2.27 28.67
N ALA A 296 -19.93 -0.98 28.51
CA ALA A 296 -20.24 -0.26 27.29
C ALA A 296 -19.44 -0.79 26.08
N LEU A 297 -18.16 -1.14 26.29
CA LEU A 297 -17.32 -1.70 25.25
C LEU A 297 -17.85 -3.05 24.73
N VAL A 298 -18.36 -3.91 25.61
CA VAL A 298 -19.02 -5.17 25.22
C VAL A 298 -20.22 -4.90 24.32
N GLY A 299 -21.05 -3.89 24.64
CA GLY A 299 -22.17 -3.49 23.80
C GLY A 299 -21.73 -2.98 22.42
N ALA A 300 -20.65 -2.22 22.36
CA ALA A 300 -20.08 -1.74 21.10
C ALA A 300 -19.57 -2.89 20.22
N VAL A 301 -18.78 -3.82 20.79
CA VAL A 301 -18.27 -5.00 20.08
C VAL A 301 -19.41 -5.89 19.61
N PHE A 302 -20.44 -6.11 20.44
CA PHE A 302 -21.62 -6.87 20.06
C PHE A 302 -22.37 -6.23 18.88
N SER A 303 -22.47 -4.89 18.87
CA SER A 303 -23.13 -4.15 17.79
C SER A 303 -22.35 -4.26 16.47
N LEU A 304 -21.02 -4.15 16.52
CA LEU A 304 -20.15 -4.34 15.35
C LEU A 304 -20.26 -5.76 14.78
N TYR A 305 -20.31 -6.75 15.67
CA TYR A 305 -20.51 -8.15 15.28
C TYR A 305 -21.83 -8.36 14.55
N LEU A 306 -22.93 -7.80 15.08
CA LEU A 306 -24.25 -7.91 14.46
C LEU A 306 -24.33 -7.22 13.09
N LEU A 307 -23.62 -6.09 12.93
CA LEU A 307 -23.55 -5.32 11.69
C LEU A 307 -22.52 -5.85 10.68
N GLY A 308 -21.69 -6.82 11.07
CA GLY A 308 -20.60 -7.34 10.23
C GLY A 308 -19.56 -6.29 9.89
N MET A 309 -19.35 -5.30 10.76
CA MET A 309 -18.41 -4.20 10.53
C MET A 309 -17.03 -4.53 11.10
N SER A 310 -15.98 -4.34 10.29
CA SER A 310 -14.59 -4.48 10.72
C SER A 310 -14.17 -3.35 11.66
N LEU A 311 -13.19 -3.62 12.53
CA LEU A 311 -12.54 -2.56 13.31
C LEU A 311 -11.79 -1.62 12.36
N SER A 312 -12.02 -0.32 12.54
CA SER A 312 -11.35 0.73 11.78
C SER A 312 -11.01 1.92 12.68
N VAL A 313 -10.20 2.84 12.18
CA VAL A 313 -9.87 4.10 12.88
C VAL A 313 -11.14 4.86 13.28
N VAL A 314 -12.15 4.88 12.41
CA VAL A 314 -13.45 5.53 12.67
C VAL A 314 -14.18 4.87 13.83
N VAL A 315 -14.16 3.54 13.91
CA VAL A 315 -14.75 2.80 15.03
C VAL A 315 -14.06 3.15 16.35
N PHE A 316 -12.73 3.26 16.37
CA PHE A 316 -11.98 3.68 17.56
C PHE A 316 -12.33 5.10 18.03
N ILE A 317 -12.51 6.06 17.11
CA ILE A 317 -12.99 7.40 17.46
C ILE A 317 -14.37 7.30 18.13
N GLY A 318 -15.26 6.47 17.58
CA GLY A 318 -16.55 6.17 18.19
C GLY A 318 -16.44 5.57 19.60
N LEU A 319 -15.50 4.65 19.82
CA LEU A 319 -15.25 4.06 21.15
C LEU A 319 -14.74 5.11 22.15
N ILE A 320 -13.85 6.01 21.74
CA ILE A 320 -13.35 7.11 22.59
C ILE A 320 -14.51 8.04 22.98
N MET A 321 -15.38 8.40 22.03
CA MET A 321 -16.58 9.19 22.32
C MET A 321 -17.56 8.46 23.25
N LEU A 322 -17.75 7.15 23.05
CA LEU A 322 -18.63 6.32 23.86
C LEU A 322 -18.22 6.35 25.34
N VAL A 323 -16.92 6.29 25.63
CA VAL A 323 -16.39 6.40 27.01
C VAL A 323 -16.87 7.71 27.65
N GLY A 324 -16.72 8.84 26.97
CA GLY A 324 -17.14 10.14 27.49
C GLY A 324 -18.65 10.22 27.76
N ILE A 325 -19.47 9.71 26.83
CA ILE A 325 -20.94 9.72 26.95
C ILE A 325 -21.40 8.86 28.13
N VAL A 326 -20.88 7.63 28.23
CA VAL A 326 -21.26 6.69 29.29
C VAL A 326 -20.81 7.20 30.66
N VAL A 327 -19.59 7.73 30.74
CA VAL A 327 -19.08 8.30 31.99
C VAL A 327 -19.90 9.53 32.39
N SER A 328 -20.23 10.43 31.47
CA SER A 328 -21.07 11.61 31.77
C SER A 328 -22.41 11.23 32.43
N ASN A 329 -23.10 10.22 31.87
CA ASN A 329 -24.35 9.73 32.45
C ASN A 329 -24.15 9.11 33.84
N ALA A 330 -23.05 8.37 34.03
CA ALA A 330 -22.72 7.77 35.32
C ALA A 330 -22.34 8.81 36.40
N ILE A 331 -21.64 9.90 36.03
CA ILE A 331 -21.32 11.04 36.91
C ILE A 331 -22.59 11.60 37.51
N VAL A 332 -23.54 11.95 36.66
CA VAL A 332 -24.77 12.65 37.04
C VAL A 332 -25.65 11.79 37.96
N LEU A 333 -25.61 10.46 37.79
CA LEU A 333 -26.28 9.51 38.66
C LEU A 333 -25.61 9.38 40.03
N ILE A 334 -24.30 9.10 40.06
CA ILE A 334 -23.56 8.90 41.31
C ILE A 334 -23.50 10.19 42.14
N ASP A 335 -23.34 11.34 41.49
CA ASP A 335 -23.43 12.65 42.13
C ASP A 335 -24.77 12.83 42.84
N ARG A 336 -25.90 12.52 42.17
CA ARG A 336 -27.22 12.62 42.79
C ARG A 336 -27.42 11.66 43.97
N VAL A 337 -26.91 10.42 43.85
CA VAL A 337 -26.94 9.45 44.95
C VAL A 337 -26.11 9.97 46.13
N ASN A 338 -24.92 10.52 45.89
CA ASN A 338 -24.07 11.07 46.94
C ASN A 338 -24.70 12.29 47.62
N GLN A 339 -25.37 13.18 46.87
CA GLN A 339 -26.13 14.29 47.45
C GLN A 339 -27.23 13.80 48.39
N LEU A 340 -28.01 12.78 48.00
CA LEU A 340 -29.05 12.19 48.87
C LEU A 340 -28.44 11.54 50.13
N ARG A 341 -27.28 10.88 49.99
CA ARG A 341 -26.56 10.32 51.15
C ARG A 341 -26.05 11.40 52.10
N ASN A 342 -25.58 12.53 51.58
CA ASN A 342 -25.13 13.66 52.40
C ASN A 342 -26.30 14.34 53.13
N LEU A 343 -27.53 14.22 52.61
CA LEU A 343 -28.77 14.67 53.26
C LEU A 343 -29.30 13.68 54.31
N GLY A 344 -28.58 12.57 54.57
CA GLY A 344 -28.92 11.60 55.61
C GLY A 344 -29.85 10.46 55.16
N THR A 345 -30.15 10.35 53.87
CA THR A 345 -30.95 9.22 53.35
C THR A 345 -30.17 7.91 53.41
N ASP A 346 -30.84 6.81 53.78
CA ASP A 346 -30.23 5.47 53.77
C ASP A 346 -29.68 5.12 52.37
N ARG A 347 -28.59 4.34 52.31
CA ARG A 347 -27.90 4.02 51.06
C ARG A 347 -28.84 3.39 50.02
N ARG A 348 -29.72 2.47 50.43
CA ARG A 348 -30.61 1.78 49.48
C ARG A 348 -31.65 2.73 48.92
N GLU A 349 -32.22 3.56 49.79
CA GLU A 349 -33.23 4.54 49.42
C GLU A 349 -32.64 5.66 48.55
N ALA A 350 -31.42 6.12 48.85
CA ALA A 350 -30.69 7.10 48.05
C ALA A 350 -30.42 6.60 46.61
N VAL A 351 -30.12 5.30 46.42
CA VAL A 351 -29.92 4.72 45.09
C VAL A 351 -31.25 4.65 44.32
N ILE A 352 -32.34 4.26 44.97
CA ILE A 352 -33.67 4.17 44.34
C ILE A 352 -34.15 5.57 43.92
N GLU A 353 -34.09 6.54 44.82
CA GLU A 353 -34.54 7.91 44.54
C GLU A 353 -33.62 8.63 43.55
N GLY A 354 -32.30 8.40 43.65
CA GLY A 354 -31.34 8.89 42.66
C GLY A 354 -31.60 8.34 41.26
N ALA A 355 -31.86 7.04 41.14
CA ALA A 355 -32.20 6.40 39.87
C ALA A 355 -33.51 6.93 39.30
N LYS A 356 -34.58 7.03 40.10
CA LYS A 356 -35.86 7.61 39.64
C LYS A 356 -35.71 9.04 39.13
N ALA A 357 -34.96 9.87 39.85
CA ALA A 357 -34.74 11.27 39.48
C ALA A 357 -33.93 11.42 38.17
N ARG A 358 -32.98 10.52 37.92
CA ARG A 358 -32.08 10.61 36.76
C ARG A 358 -32.50 9.76 35.56
N LEU A 359 -33.43 8.81 35.73
CA LEU A 359 -33.88 7.92 34.65
C LEU A 359 -34.39 8.68 33.42
N ARG A 360 -35.29 9.66 33.62
CA ARG A 360 -35.84 10.46 32.51
C ARG A 360 -34.76 11.28 31.77
N PRO A 361 -33.92 12.08 32.45
CA PRO A 361 -32.81 12.80 31.80
C PRO A 361 -31.80 11.89 31.07
N ILE A 362 -31.41 10.76 31.67
CA ILE A 362 -30.43 9.83 31.08
C ILE A 362 -31.01 9.16 29.82
N ILE A 363 -32.28 8.76 29.83
CA ILE A 363 -32.94 8.20 28.65
C ILE A 363 -33.03 9.28 27.55
N MET A 364 -33.44 10.50 27.90
CA MET A 364 -33.56 11.59 26.92
C MET A 364 -32.23 11.85 26.20
N THR A 365 -31.14 12.01 26.94
CA THR A 365 -29.80 12.23 26.37
C THR A 365 -29.34 11.06 25.52
N THR A 366 -29.51 9.82 26.00
CA THR A 366 -29.13 8.61 25.25
C THR A 366 -29.88 8.50 23.93
N VAL A 367 -31.20 8.77 23.94
CA VAL A 367 -32.05 8.75 22.74
C VAL A 367 -31.65 9.86 21.77
N THR A 368 -31.40 11.08 22.26
CA THR A 368 -30.93 12.19 21.42
C THR A 368 -29.59 11.87 20.75
N THR A 369 -28.63 11.31 21.49
CA THR A 369 -27.35 10.88 20.94
C THR A 369 -27.53 9.79 19.89
N LEU A 370 -28.37 8.80 20.16
CA LEU A 370 -28.67 7.72 19.21
C LEU A 370 -29.25 8.28 17.91
N PHE A 371 -30.29 9.12 17.97
CA PHE A 371 -30.89 9.73 16.79
C PHE A 371 -29.98 10.74 16.09
N GLY A 372 -29.10 11.43 16.83
CA GLY A 372 -28.11 12.35 16.26
C GLY A 372 -27.05 11.63 15.43
N PHE A 373 -26.60 10.44 15.87
CA PHE A 373 -25.62 9.64 15.14
C PHE A 373 -26.25 8.64 14.14
N LEU A 374 -27.56 8.37 14.25
CA LEU A 374 -28.26 7.42 13.40
C LEU A 374 -28.04 7.68 11.89
N PRO A 375 -28.15 8.93 11.36
CA PRO A 375 -27.95 9.21 9.93
C PRO A 375 -26.54 8.86 9.43
N MET A 376 -25.52 9.13 10.25
CA MET A 376 -24.13 8.76 9.92
C MET A 376 -23.95 7.24 9.91
N ALA A 377 -24.63 6.52 10.81
CA ALA A 377 -24.54 5.06 10.90
C ALA A 377 -25.21 4.34 9.70
N ILE A 378 -26.29 4.89 9.14
CA ILE A 378 -26.98 4.34 7.96
C ILE A 378 -26.35 4.76 6.62
N GLY A 379 -25.39 5.70 6.62
CA GLY A 379 -24.60 6.03 5.44
C GLY A 379 -25.37 6.69 4.28
N LEU A 380 -26.50 7.37 4.56
CA LEU A 380 -27.17 8.18 3.53
C LEU A 380 -26.39 9.49 3.32
N GLY A 381 -25.40 9.49 2.43
CA GLY A 381 -24.70 10.69 1.97
C GLY A 381 -23.61 10.37 0.95
N ASP A 382 -23.27 11.35 0.09
CA ASP A 382 -22.34 11.24 -1.06
C ASP A 382 -20.86 10.92 -0.68
N GLY A 383 -20.61 10.43 0.53
CA GLY A 383 -19.32 9.90 1.00
C GLY A 383 -19.36 8.42 1.40
N ALA A 384 -20.46 7.70 1.13
CA ALA A 384 -20.61 6.27 1.34
C ALA A 384 -20.19 5.46 0.11
#